data_AF-A0A194X2V0-F1
#
_entry.id   AF-A0A194X2V0-F1
#
_cell.length_a   1.000
_cell.length_b   1.000
_cell.length_c   1.000
_cell.angle_alpha   90.00
_cell.angle_beta   90.00
_cell.angle_gamma   90.00
#
_symmetry.space_group_name_H-M   'P 1'
#
loop_
_entity.id
_entity.type
_entity.pdbx_description
1 polymer ?
#
loop_
_entity_poly.entity_id
_entity_poly.type
_entity_poly.pdbx_seq_one_letter_code
_entity_poly.pdbx_strand_id
1 'polypeptide(L)'
;MEEIPITGLEELEKHLDILLEAPDTPLDAKLFDEVELQLNDPNIPPLIPRLLPKLTQILLTYTEDPTLLASLSTKLLRPIKFTQALTLASEDALISALRSPAPAAAILAITVIEKATRSPGDTAILSIMKGVVESFLRTWLSTPHVGVGEKATKTLGDLLEVDCDRRNSADIDTKMSGLQIASGMPPGQGLLWRRIFQDRGIYDLIFSLCSFTTMGSGEGQLDERQKSLAQARLLRVLPRLAVLDFQTITRSHFPDIEARYGIREQGLLYFACAEMVDKEEDLLMHITLIDFFVEFLDMMSNTAITKTTMDYLAVLMKKVAGSDSTLYKSLESLALSPDTSPELVDLLVKLNEYER
;
A
#
# COMPACT_ATOMS: atom_id res chain seq x y z
N MET A 1 29.71 19.02 19.52
CA MET A 1 29.32 19.35 18.14
C MET A 1 28.77 20.75 18.18
N GLU A 2 29.35 21.67 17.43
CA GLU A 2 28.78 23.02 17.29
C GLU A 2 27.40 22.91 16.63
N GLU A 3 26.37 23.49 17.23
CA GLU A 3 25.04 23.58 16.63
C GLU A 3 25.17 24.41 15.36
N ILE A 4 24.78 23.84 14.21
CA ILE A 4 24.70 24.58 12.96
C ILE A 4 23.54 25.58 13.14
N PRO A 5 23.79 26.90 13.15
CA PRO A 5 22.75 27.88 13.39
C PRO A 5 21.71 27.83 12.27
N ILE A 6 20.43 27.83 12.64
CA ILE A 6 19.29 27.85 11.71
C ILE A 6 18.64 29.21 11.83
N THR A 7 18.68 29.97 10.74
CA THR A 7 18.07 31.30 10.70
C THR A 7 16.55 31.14 10.75
N GLY A 8 15.87 31.90 11.62
CA GLY A 8 14.42 31.87 11.76
C GLY A 8 13.88 30.81 12.72
N LEU A 9 14.75 30.03 13.38
CA LEU A 9 14.29 28.93 14.25
C LEU A 9 13.54 29.45 15.48
N GLU A 10 14.08 30.48 16.15
CA GLU A 10 13.44 31.08 17.32
C GLU A 10 12.12 31.76 16.96
N GLU A 11 12.04 32.38 15.78
CA GLU A 11 10.81 32.95 15.23
C GLU A 11 9.77 31.86 14.93
N LEU A 12 10.19 30.73 14.32
CA LEU A 12 9.32 29.60 14.06
C LEU A 12 8.78 29.01 15.36
N GLU A 13 9.62 28.82 16.38
CA GLU A 13 9.18 28.31 17.68
C GLU A 13 8.12 29.20 18.32
N LYS A 14 8.32 30.53 18.29
CA LYS A 14 7.33 31.49 18.78
C LYS A 14 6.05 31.43 17.98
N HIS A 15 6.13 31.28 16.66
CA HIS A 15 4.95 31.15 15.81
C HIS A 15 4.17 29.87 16.13
N LEU A 16 4.85 28.74 16.37
CA LEU A 16 4.21 27.50 16.84
C LEU A 16 3.56 27.67 18.22
N ASP A 17 4.17 28.42 19.14
CA ASP A 17 3.55 28.73 20.43
C ASP A 17 2.26 29.55 20.28
N ILE A 18 2.25 30.53 19.38
CA ILE A 18 1.03 31.30 19.06
C ILE A 18 -0.06 30.39 18.48
N LEU A 19 0.29 29.46 17.58
CA LEU A 19 -0.66 28.50 17.01
C LEU A 19 -1.27 27.55 18.04
N LEU A 20 -0.49 27.17 19.07
CA LEU A 20 -1.01 26.36 20.18
C LEU A 20 -2.05 27.12 21.01
N GLU A 21 -1.88 28.42 21.20
CA GLU A 21 -2.83 29.27 21.92
C GLU A 21 -4.03 29.69 21.05
N ALA A 22 -3.80 29.92 19.76
CA ALA A 22 -4.77 30.40 18.78
C ALA A 22 -4.67 29.61 17.46
N PRO A 23 -5.39 28.47 17.34
CA PRO A 23 -5.30 27.58 16.18
C PRO A 23 -5.73 28.21 14.85
N ASP A 24 -6.54 29.28 14.88
CA ASP A 24 -6.98 30.02 13.68
C ASP A 24 -5.90 30.97 13.13
N THR A 25 -4.71 31.02 13.76
CA THR A 25 -3.61 31.86 13.29
C THR A 25 -3.11 31.36 11.92
N PRO A 26 -3.04 32.22 10.89
CA PRO A 26 -2.49 31.81 9.59
C PRO A 26 -1.01 31.44 9.68
N LEU A 27 -0.60 30.39 8.97
CA LEU A 27 0.80 29.97 8.88
C LEU A 27 1.66 30.99 8.14
N ASP A 28 2.82 31.33 8.70
CA ASP A 28 3.84 32.11 8.00
C ASP A 28 4.61 31.22 7.01
N ALA A 29 4.10 31.11 5.78
CA ALA A 29 4.66 30.24 4.76
C ALA A 29 6.15 30.51 4.46
N LYS A 30 6.58 31.78 4.55
CA LYS A 30 7.96 32.16 4.30
C LYS A 30 8.87 31.66 5.42
N LEU A 31 8.44 31.82 6.67
CA LEU A 31 9.17 31.35 7.84
C LEU A 31 9.32 29.83 7.84
N PHE A 32 8.25 29.10 7.51
CA PHE A 32 8.32 27.64 7.36
C PHE A 32 9.33 27.25 6.28
N ASP A 33 9.23 27.81 5.07
CA ASP A 33 10.13 27.48 3.96
C ASP A 33 11.61 27.78 4.27
N GLU A 34 11.90 28.97 4.83
CA GLU A 34 13.26 29.37 5.19
C GLU A 34 13.91 28.41 6.19
N VAL A 35 13.19 28.02 7.25
CA VAL A 35 13.70 27.05 8.23
C VAL A 35 13.81 25.66 7.60
N GLU A 36 12.79 25.24 6.86
CA GLU A 36 12.72 23.88 6.30
C GLU A 36 13.82 23.60 5.26
N LEU A 37 14.27 24.63 4.51
CA LEU A 37 15.36 24.56 3.54
C LEU A 37 16.75 24.36 4.20
N GLN A 38 16.90 24.77 5.46
CA GLN A 38 18.15 24.65 6.21
C GLN A 38 18.29 23.30 6.92
N LEU A 39 17.23 22.47 6.96
CA LEU A 39 17.22 21.18 7.65
C LEU A 39 18.02 20.10 6.91
N ASN A 40 18.89 19.41 7.64
CA ASN A 40 19.74 18.32 7.18
C ASN A 40 19.92 17.25 8.28
N ASP A 41 20.42 16.07 7.91
CA ASP A 41 20.53 14.94 8.85
C ASP A 41 21.34 15.28 10.12
N PRO A 42 22.43 16.08 10.07
CA PRO A 42 23.15 16.52 11.28
C PRO A 42 22.35 17.45 12.21
N ASN A 43 21.54 18.36 11.69
CA ASN A 43 20.86 19.39 12.50
C ASN A 43 19.41 19.02 12.89
N ILE A 44 18.80 18.01 12.28
CA ILE A 44 17.46 17.55 12.64
C ILE A 44 17.37 16.99 14.08
N PRO A 45 18.26 16.10 14.55
CA PRO A 45 18.13 15.46 15.86
C PRO A 45 17.90 16.42 17.05
N PRO A 46 18.63 17.54 17.20
CA PRO A 46 18.37 18.48 18.31
C PRO A 46 17.04 19.23 18.19
N LEU A 47 16.44 19.33 17.00
CA LEU A 47 15.18 20.05 16.78
C LEU A 47 13.95 19.21 17.07
N ILE A 48 14.07 17.88 16.97
CA ILE A 48 12.96 16.94 17.24
C ILE A 48 12.28 17.24 18.58
N PRO A 49 12.97 17.28 19.74
CA PRO A 49 12.31 17.52 21.01
C PRO A 49 11.74 18.95 21.14
N ARG A 50 12.21 19.91 20.33
CA ARG A 50 11.79 21.32 20.35
C ARG A 50 10.53 21.56 19.52
N LEU A 51 10.50 21.02 18.29
CA LEU A 51 9.49 21.33 17.29
C LEU A 51 8.41 20.25 17.16
N LEU A 52 8.81 18.97 17.15
CA LEU A 52 7.90 17.88 16.78
C LEU A 52 6.72 17.70 17.76
N PRO A 53 6.88 17.84 19.09
CA PRO A 53 5.75 17.83 20.01
C PRO A 53 4.74 18.96 19.74
N LYS A 54 5.21 20.18 19.45
CA LYS A 54 4.35 21.33 19.14
C LYS A 54 3.58 21.11 17.85
N LEU A 55 4.29 20.70 16.79
CA LEU A 55 3.69 20.38 15.50
C LEU A 55 2.61 19.31 15.62
N THR A 56 2.87 18.26 16.41
CA THR A 56 1.90 17.17 16.60
C THR A 56 0.64 17.68 17.30
N GLN A 57 0.76 18.55 18.30
CA GLN A 57 -0.39 19.15 18.97
C GLN A 57 -1.18 20.07 18.06
N ILE A 58 -0.50 20.93 17.28
CA ILE A 58 -1.14 21.85 16.33
C ILE A 58 -1.89 21.07 15.25
N LEU A 59 -1.28 20.02 14.68
CA LEU A 59 -1.89 19.19 13.64
C LEU A 59 -3.21 18.52 14.06
N LEU A 60 -3.47 18.37 15.37
CA LEU A 60 -4.73 17.81 15.88
C LEU A 60 -5.87 18.83 15.94
N THR A 61 -5.57 20.13 15.96
CA THR A 61 -6.55 21.20 16.15
C THR A 61 -6.63 22.17 14.97
N TYR A 62 -5.61 22.21 14.12
CA TYR A 62 -5.53 23.11 12.97
C TYR A 62 -6.56 22.73 11.90
N THR A 63 -7.40 23.70 11.53
CA THR A 63 -8.58 23.52 10.66
C THR A 63 -8.33 23.91 9.20
N GLU A 64 -7.33 24.75 8.95
CA GLU A 64 -6.92 25.18 7.62
C GLU A 64 -5.95 24.17 6.98
N ASP A 65 -5.38 24.49 5.80
CA ASP A 65 -4.46 23.61 5.07
C ASP A 65 -3.20 23.26 5.90
N PRO A 66 -3.01 21.98 6.31
CA PRO A 66 -1.91 21.57 7.17
C PRO A 66 -0.61 21.29 6.40
N THR A 67 -0.53 21.60 5.09
CA THR A 67 0.59 21.20 4.23
C THR A 67 1.97 21.57 4.77
N LEU A 68 2.17 22.80 5.25
CA LEU A 68 3.46 23.23 5.79
C LEU A 68 3.83 22.52 7.10
N LEU A 69 2.85 22.35 7.99
CA LEU A 69 3.01 21.62 9.25
C LEU A 69 3.38 20.16 9.00
N ALA A 70 2.71 19.53 8.04
CA ALA A 70 2.94 18.15 7.65
C ALA A 70 4.29 17.95 6.94
N SER A 71 4.71 18.90 6.11
CA SER A 71 6.02 18.89 5.43
C SER A 71 7.17 18.91 6.44
N LEU A 72 7.15 19.88 7.35
CA LEU A 72 8.16 20.01 8.40
C LEU A 72 8.17 18.79 9.32
N SER A 73 6.98 18.32 9.75
CA SER A 73 6.85 17.09 10.56
C SER A 73 7.43 15.87 9.85
N THR A 74 7.20 15.73 8.55
CA THR A 74 7.75 14.63 7.73
C THR A 74 9.28 14.64 7.73
N LYS A 75 9.91 15.82 7.61
CA LYS A 75 11.37 15.96 7.69
C LYS A 75 11.90 15.60 9.07
N LEU A 76 11.30 16.14 10.13
CA LEU A 76 11.71 15.88 11.52
C LEU A 76 11.52 14.41 11.92
N LEU A 77 10.52 13.73 11.35
CA LEU A 77 10.29 12.32 11.59
C LEU A 77 11.36 11.42 10.98
N ARG A 78 12.14 11.84 9.98
CA ARG A 78 13.09 10.96 9.26
C ARG A 78 13.93 10.04 10.17
N PRO A 79 14.68 10.56 11.19
CA PRO A 79 15.50 9.73 12.07
C PRO A 79 14.71 8.97 13.16
N ILE A 80 13.42 9.25 13.32
CA ILE A 80 12.58 8.65 14.37
C ILE A 80 12.17 7.22 14.02
N LYS A 81 12.29 6.31 14.98
CA LYS A 81 11.82 4.91 14.85
C LYS A 81 10.30 4.82 14.97
N PHE A 82 9.70 3.73 14.48
CA PHE A 82 8.24 3.54 14.52
C PHE A 82 7.68 3.66 15.95
N THR A 83 8.19 2.90 16.90
CA THR A 83 7.74 2.94 18.31
C THR A 83 7.92 4.30 18.96
N GLN A 84 8.97 5.05 18.62
CA GLN A 84 9.15 6.43 19.08
C GLN A 84 8.12 7.38 18.47
N ALA A 85 7.78 7.24 17.19
CA ALA A 85 6.72 8.03 16.57
C ALA A 85 5.37 7.79 17.26
N LEU A 86 5.09 6.55 17.68
CA LEU A 86 3.86 6.23 18.44
C LEU A 86 3.80 6.86 19.84
N THR A 87 4.94 7.26 20.42
CA THR A 87 4.93 8.04 21.68
C THR A 87 4.50 9.49 21.48
N LEU A 88 4.59 9.99 20.25
CA LEU A 88 4.23 11.36 19.88
C LEU A 88 2.82 11.41 19.29
N ALA A 89 2.47 10.45 18.43
CA ALA A 89 1.17 10.33 17.78
C ALA A 89 0.47 9.04 18.22
N SER A 90 -0.67 9.18 18.91
CA SER A 90 -1.50 8.04 19.32
C SER A 90 -2.16 7.34 18.14
N GLU A 91 -2.74 6.15 18.38
CA GLU A 91 -3.52 5.43 17.35
C GLU A 91 -4.68 6.30 16.82
N ASP A 92 -5.38 6.99 17.71
CA ASP A 92 -6.49 7.88 17.34
C ASP A 92 -6.03 9.06 16.48
N ALA A 93 -4.84 9.62 16.77
CA ALA A 93 -4.25 10.68 15.97
C ALA A 93 -3.94 10.19 14.54
N LEU A 94 -3.37 8.99 14.40
CA LEU A 94 -3.10 8.38 13.10
C LEU A 94 -4.40 8.08 12.34
N ILE A 95 -5.42 7.55 13.01
CA ILE A 95 -6.74 7.28 12.42
C ILE A 95 -7.38 8.58 11.92
N SER A 96 -7.34 9.63 12.74
CA SER A 96 -7.86 10.96 12.37
C SER A 96 -7.13 11.51 11.15
N ALA A 97 -5.80 11.47 11.14
CA ALA A 97 -4.98 11.96 10.04
C ALA A 97 -5.19 11.16 8.74
N LEU A 98 -5.36 9.83 8.82
CA LEU A 98 -5.70 8.98 7.66
C LEU A 98 -7.06 9.31 7.06
N ARG A 99 -8.02 9.73 7.89
CA ARG A 99 -9.39 10.10 7.48
C ARG A 99 -9.53 11.57 7.10
N SER A 100 -8.47 12.36 7.28
CA SER A 100 -8.48 13.79 6.97
C SER A 100 -8.72 14.00 5.46
N PRO A 101 -9.55 15.00 5.08
CA PRO A 101 -9.69 15.38 3.68
C PRO A 101 -8.40 16.02 3.12
N ALA A 102 -7.49 16.49 3.99
CA ALA A 102 -6.23 17.09 3.59
C ALA A 102 -5.21 15.99 3.20
N PRO A 103 -4.75 15.95 1.92
CA PRO A 103 -3.80 14.92 1.48
C PRO A 103 -2.50 14.90 2.28
N ALA A 104 -2.02 16.07 2.72
CA ALA A 104 -0.79 16.19 3.50
C ALA A 104 -0.87 15.48 4.86
N ALA A 105 -2.03 15.52 5.52
CA ALA A 105 -2.26 14.80 6.78
C ALA A 105 -2.27 13.28 6.58
N ALA A 106 -2.96 12.80 5.53
CA ALA A 106 -2.97 11.37 5.20
C ALA A 106 -1.56 10.86 4.82
N ILE A 107 -0.81 11.64 4.03
CA ILE A 107 0.59 11.32 3.67
C ILE A 107 1.49 11.28 4.91
N LEU A 108 1.32 12.19 5.85
CA LEU A 108 2.07 12.19 7.12
C LEU A 108 1.76 10.93 7.93
N ALA A 109 0.48 10.56 8.07
CA ALA A 109 0.10 9.33 8.78
C ALA A 109 0.67 8.07 8.11
N ILE A 110 0.60 7.98 6.77
CA ILE A 110 1.22 6.89 6.02
C ILE A 110 2.74 6.90 6.20
N THR A 111 3.38 8.06 6.31
CA THR A 111 4.83 8.17 6.58
C THR A 111 5.19 7.61 7.96
N VAL A 112 4.34 7.79 8.97
CA VAL A 112 4.53 7.17 10.29
C VAL A 112 4.38 5.65 10.18
N ILE A 113 3.33 5.17 9.49
CA ILE A 113 3.09 3.73 9.26
C ILE A 113 4.23 3.08 8.47
N GLU A 114 4.76 3.75 7.45
CA GLU A 114 5.89 3.31 6.62
C GLU A 114 7.14 3.02 7.46
N LYS A 115 7.31 3.67 8.63
CA LYS A 115 8.43 3.36 9.52
C LYS A 115 8.39 1.94 10.06
N ALA A 116 7.23 1.29 10.12
CA ALA A 116 7.13 -0.09 10.57
C ALA A 116 7.80 -1.07 9.60
N THR A 117 8.02 -0.69 8.33
CA THR A 117 8.78 -1.49 7.33
C THR A 117 10.25 -1.67 7.71
N ARG A 118 10.78 -0.89 8.68
CA ARG A 118 12.19 -0.96 9.08
C ARG A 118 12.54 -2.22 9.87
N SER A 119 11.56 -2.91 10.45
CA SER A 119 11.79 -4.18 11.12
C SER A 119 10.53 -5.05 11.18
N PRO A 120 10.67 -6.39 11.14
CA PRO A 120 9.56 -7.30 11.40
C PRO A 120 8.87 -7.06 12.74
N GLY A 121 9.62 -6.66 13.77
CA GLY A 121 9.08 -6.36 15.10
C GLY A 121 8.14 -5.15 15.08
N ASP A 122 8.51 -4.08 14.38
CA ASP A 122 7.65 -2.90 14.25
C ASP A 122 6.39 -3.21 13.43
N THR A 123 6.52 -4.04 12.37
CA THR A 123 5.36 -4.47 11.59
C THR A 123 4.41 -5.37 12.42
N ALA A 124 4.96 -6.22 13.29
CA ALA A 124 4.17 -6.98 14.25
C ALA A 124 3.42 -6.07 15.24
N ILE A 125 4.03 -4.98 15.70
CA ILE A 125 3.34 -3.96 16.53
C ILE A 125 2.21 -3.29 15.73
N LEU A 126 2.43 -2.92 14.47
CA LEU A 126 1.35 -2.35 13.64
C LEU A 126 0.18 -3.34 13.49
N SER A 127 0.44 -4.64 13.38
CA SER A 127 -0.60 -5.66 13.19
C SER A 127 -1.62 -5.77 14.34
N ILE A 128 -1.26 -5.34 15.56
CA ILE A 128 -2.17 -5.33 16.71
C ILE A 128 -3.04 -4.08 16.76
N MET A 129 -2.68 -3.01 16.04
CA MET A 129 -3.39 -1.74 15.96
C MET A 129 -4.53 -1.80 14.93
N LYS A 130 -5.57 -2.61 15.21
CA LYS A 130 -6.64 -2.93 14.25
C LYS A 130 -7.25 -1.67 13.59
N GLY A 131 -7.56 -0.64 14.38
CA GLY A 131 -8.19 0.58 13.88
C GLY A 131 -7.31 1.36 12.90
N VAL A 132 -5.99 1.35 13.12
CA VAL A 132 -5.01 1.96 12.22
C VAL A 132 -4.92 1.18 10.92
N VAL A 133 -4.82 -0.16 10.98
CA VAL A 133 -4.76 -1.01 9.77
C VAL A 133 -6.03 -0.86 8.93
N GLU A 134 -7.20 -0.90 9.56
CA GLU A 134 -8.48 -0.73 8.88
C GLU A 134 -8.58 0.66 8.22
N SER A 135 -8.23 1.72 8.95
CA SER A 135 -8.26 3.09 8.41
C SER A 135 -7.23 3.27 7.29
N PHE A 136 -6.06 2.64 7.40
CA PHE A 136 -5.03 2.67 6.35
C PHE A 136 -5.52 2.00 5.06
N LEU A 137 -6.13 0.82 5.14
CA LEU A 137 -6.66 0.11 3.97
C LEU A 137 -7.85 0.85 3.36
N ARG A 138 -8.72 1.45 4.18
CA ARG A 138 -9.80 2.30 3.69
C ARG A 138 -9.22 3.50 2.95
N THR A 139 -8.30 4.25 3.55
CA THR A 139 -7.64 5.41 2.91
C THR A 139 -6.91 5.01 1.63
N TRP A 140 -6.19 3.89 1.63
CA TRP A 140 -5.52 3.35 0.46
C TRP A 140 -6.48 3.13 -0.71
N LEU A 141 -7.60 2.45 -0.48
CA LEU A 141 -8.53 2.09 -1.55
C LEU A 141 -9.48 3.24 -1.92
N SER A 142 -9.94 4.06 -0.97
CA SER A 142 -10.99 5.05 -1.20
C SER A 142 -10.52 6.47 -1.55
N THR A 143 -9.24 6.81 -1.31
CA THR A 143 -8.78 8.20 -1.52
C THR A 143 -8.84 8.60 -2.99
N PRO A 144 -9.35 9.80 -3.34
CA PRO A 144 -9.29 10.31 -4.71
C PRO A 144 -7.89 10.87 -5.05
N HIS A 145 -7.04 11.13 -4.05
CA HIS A 145 -5.74 11.76 -4.26
C HIS A 145 -4.69 10.73 -4.70
N VAL A 146 -4.11 10.94 -5.88
CA VAL A 146 -3.15 10.01 -6.50
C VAL A 146 -1.94 9.77 -5.60
N GLY A 147 -1.29 10.83 -5.12
CA GLY A 147 -0.10 10.70 -4.26
C GLY A 147 -0.34 10.00 -2.92
N VAL A 148 -1.58 10.06 -2.38
CA VAL A 148 -1.93 9.33 -1.14
C VAL A 148 -2.04 7.84 -1.48
N GLY A 149 -2.77 7.51 -2.55
CA GLY A 149 -2.96 6.14 -3.01
C GLY A 149 -1.66 5.45 -3.43
N GLU A 150 -0.78 6.14 -4.14
CA GLU A 150 0.54 5.63 -4.55
C GLU A 150 1.43 5.34 -3.34
N LYS A 151 1.53 6.31 -2.41
CA LYS A 151 2.30 6.11 -1.19
C LYS A 151 1.76 4.93 -0.37
N ALA A 152 0.45 4.85 -0.19
CA ALA A 152 -0.19 3.74 0.52
C ALA A 152 0.02 2.38 -0.17
N THR A 153 -0.05 2.32 -1.50
CA THR A 153 0.21 1.10 -2.28
C THR A 153 1.63 0.59 -2.05
N LYS A 154 2.62 1.49 -2.14
CA LYS A 154 4.02 1.17 -1.87
C LYS A 154 4.21 0.71 -0.42
N THR A 155 3.70 1.48 0.55
CA THR A 155 3.81 1.15 1.97
C THR A 155 3.17 -0.19 2.31
N LEU A 156 2.00 -0.53 1.75
CA LEU A 156 1.36 -1.82 1.97
C LEU A 156 2.23 -2.98 1.47
N GLY A 157 2.77 -2.87 0.25
CA GLY A 157 3.67 -3.87 -0.30
C GLY A 157 4.93 -4.05 0.55
N ASP A 158 5.54 -2.94 0.99
CA ASP A 158 6.75 -2.96 1.83
C ASP A 158 6.47 -3.59 3.20
N LEU A 159 5.32 -3.29 3.82
CA LEU A 159 4.93 -3.90 5.09
C LEU A 159 4.71 -5.41 4.98
N LEU A 160 4.02 -5.86 3.93
CA LEU A 160 3.73 -7.28 3.72
C LEU A 160 4.98 -8.07 3.31
N GLU A 161 5.92 -7.47 2.58
CA GLU A 161 7.22 -8.09 2.33
C GLU A 161 8.02 -8.28 3.62
N VAL A 162 8.07 -7.25 4.46
CA VAL A 162 8.79 -7.28 5.74
C VAL A 162 8.17 -8.28 6.71
N ASP A 163 6.85 -8.38 6.76
CA ASP A 163 6.13 -9.32 7.64
C ASP A 163 6.04 -10.76 7.10
N CYS A 164 6.38 -11.02 5.83
CA CYS A 164 6.29 -12.37 5.27
C CYS A 164 7.17 -13.37 6.07
N ASP A 165 6.55 -14.40 6.64
CA ASP A 165 7.17 -15.48 7.43
C ASP A 165 7.69 -16.62 6.55
N ARG A 166 7.23 -16.68 5.29
CA ARG A 166 7.58 -17.70 4.28
C ARG A 166 8.73 -17.29 3.38
N ARG A 167 9.60 -16.36 3.80
CA ARG A 167 10.83 -16.08 3.04
C ARG A 167 11.65 -17.36 2.97
N ASN A 168 11.60 -18.05 1.83
CA ASN A 168 12.48 -19.17 1.56
C ASN A 168 13.91 -18.61 1.55
N SER A 169 14.63 -18.78 2.65
CA SER A 169 16.01 -18.33 2.82
C SER A 169 17.01 -19.04 1.90
N ALA A 170 16.53 -19.84 0.95
CA ALA A 170 17.33 -20.65 0.04
C ALA A 170 17.04 -20.42 -1.46
N ASP A 171 15.98 -19.68 -1.84
CA ASP A 171 15.56 -19.60 -3.27
C ASP A 171 15.31 -18.18 -3.80
N ILE A 172 15.43 -17.15 -2.96
CA ILE A 172 15.31 -15.74 -3.41
C ILE A 172 16.65 -15.02 -3.35
N ASP A 173 17.74 -15.77 -3.49
CA ASP A 173 19.00 -15.21 -3.98
C ASP A 173 19.01 -15.42 -5.50
N THR A 174 19.28 -14.35 -6.25
CA THR A 174 19.38 -14.25 -7.72
C THR A 174 18.09 -14.07 -8.53
N LYS A 175 18.00 -12.88 -9.16
CA LYS A 175 17.30 -12.50 -10.41
C LYS A 175 16.20 -11.45 -10.37
N MET A 176 15.83 -10.86 -9.23
CA MET A 176 14.85 -9.76 -9.22
C MET A 176 15.53 -8.39 -9.09
N SER A 177 15.90 -7.76 -10.22
CA SER A 177 16.27 -6.34 -10.27
C SER A 177 15.02 -5.47 -10.08
N GLY A 178 14.47 -5.42 -8.86
CA GLY A 178 13.29 -4.59 -8.59
C GLY A 178 12.71 -4.74 -7.19
N LEU A 179 12.69 -5.97 -6.65
CA LEU A 179 12.52 -6.16 -5.22
C LEU A 179 13.90 -6.00 -4.58
N GLN A 180 14.13 -4.85 -3.94
CA GLN A 180 15.19 -4.74 -2.94
C GLN A 180 14.79 -5.59 -1.74
N ILE A 181 14.89 -6.91 -1.89
CA ILE A 181 14.79 -7.85 -0.80
C ILE A 181 15.83 -7.38 0.19
N ALA A 182 15.38 -6.98 1.38
CA ALA A 182 16.25 -6.50 2.43
C ALA A 182 17.13 -7.67 2.91
N SER A 183 18.20 -7.94 2.15
CA SER A 183 19.13 -9.01 2.42
C SER A 183 19.73 -8.75 3.80
N GLY A 184 19.59 -9.72 4.70
CA GLY A 184 20.04 -9.61 6.09
C GLY A 184 18.98 -9.25 7.15
N MET A 185 17.71 -9.00 6.81
CA MET A 185 16.65 -8.92 7.83
C MET A 185 16.14 -10.32 8.22
N PRO A 186 15.86 -10.57 9.52
CA PRO A 186 15.20 -11.81 9.93
C PRO A 186 13.84 -11.96 9.22
N PRO A 187 13.34 -13.21 9.05
CA PRO A 187 12.01 -13.43 8.48
C PRO A 187 10.92 -12.74 9.32
N GLY A 188 9.83 -12.40 8.66
CA GLY A 188 8.65 -11.83 9.29
C GLY A 188 7.88 -12.82 10.16
N GLN A 189 6.80 -12.34 10.78
CA GLN A 189 5.96 -13.17 11.67
C GLN A 189 4.61 -13.55 11.04
N GLY A 190 4.29 -13.00 9.86
CA GLY A 190 3.02 -13.15 9.17
C GLY A 190 1.84 -12.56 9.93
N LEU A 191 2.06 -11.71 10.93
CA LEU A 191 1.00 -11.19 11.78
C LEU A 191 0.14 -10.14 11.07
N LEU A 192 0.76 -9.27 10.26
CA LEU A 192 0.04 -8.31 9.44
C LEU A 192 -0.67 -9.02 8.27
N TRP A 193 -0.05 -10.04 7.67
CA TRP A 193 -0.73 -10.92 6.71
C TRP A 193 -2.02 -11.48 7.31
N ARG A 194 -1.94 -12.09 8.49
CA ARG A 194 -3.12 -12.61 9.20
C ARG A 194 -4.12 -11.50 9.53
N ARG A 195 -3.66 -10.31 9.95
CA ARG A 195 -4.56 -9.18 10.21
C ARG A 195 -5.36 -8.77 8.97
N ILE A 196 -4.75 -8.77 7.78
CA ILE A 196 -5.41 -8.33 6.56
C ILE A 196 -6.31 -9.43 5.96
N PHE A 197 -5.82 -10.67 5.92
CA PHE A 197 -6.49 -11.76 5.19
C PHE A 197 -7.29 -12.72 6.08
N GLN A 198 -7.15 -12.64 7.41
CA GLN A 198 -7.85 -13.52 8.38
C GLN A 198 -8.65 -12.74 9.44
N ASP A 199 -8.66 -11.40 9.41
CA ASP A 199 -9.66 -10.61 10.14
C ASP A 199 -10.87 -10.40 9.24
N ARG A 200 -12.02 -10.89 9.67
CA ARG A 200 -13.26 -10.87 8.89
C ARG A 200 -13.66 -9.48 8.40
N GLY A 201 -13.52 -8.46 9.26
CA GLY A 201 -13.94 -7.10 8.91
C GLY A 201 -12.99 -6.44 7.92
N ILE A 202 -11.68 -6.68 8.07
CA ILE A 202 -10.67 -6.14 7.15
C ILE A 202 -10.71 -6.87 5.80
N TYR A 203 -10.92 -8.19 5.81
CA TYR A 203 -11.06 -8.95 4.58
C TYR A 203 -12.28 -8.48 3.79
N ASP A 204 -13.43 -8.32 4.44
CA ASP A 204 -14.66 -7.78 3.83
C ASP A 204 -14.45 -6.40 3.23
N LEU A 205 -13.68 -5.53 3.92
CA LEU A 205 -13.40 -4.18 3.47
C LEU A 205 -12.80 -4.15 2.05
N ILE A 206 -11.87 -5.06 1.73
CA ILE A 206 -11.21 -5.12 0.42
C ILE A 206 -12.24 -5.37 -0.69
N PHE A 207 -13.11 -6.37 -0.52
CA PHE A 207 -14.16 -6.67 -1.50
C PHE A 207 -15.20 -5.55 -1.58
N SER A 208 -15.61 -4.99 -0.43
CA SER A 208 -16.57 -3.88 -0.38
C SER A 208 -16.08 -2.64 -1.11
N LEU A 209 -14.77 -2.39 -1.14
CA LEU A 209 -14.19 -1.22 -1.80
C LEU A 209 -13.80 -1.52 -3.25
N CYS A 210 -13.51 -2.76 -3.62
CA CYS A 210 -13.11 -3.08 -5.00
C CYS A 210 -14.22 -3.69 -5.88
N SER A 211 -15.28 -4.28 -5.31
CA SER A 211 -16.35 -4.89 -6.11
C SER A 211 -17.19 -3.82 -6.81
N PHE A 212 -17.45 -4.01 -8.11
CA PHE A 212 -18.35 -3.14 -8.87
C PHE A 212 -19.81 -3.27 -8.40
N THR A 213 -20.18 -4.40 -7.79
CA THR A 213 -21.56 -4.66 -7.30
C THR A 213 -21.97 -3.79 -6.12
N THR A 214 -21.03 -3.10 -5.47
CA THR A 214 -21.29 -2.23 -4.32
C THR A 214 -21.09 -0.75 -4.64
N MET A 215 -21.18 -0.38 -5.92
CA MET A 215 -21.22 1.02 -6.35
C MET A 215 -22.43 1.74 -5.75
N GLY A 216 -22.24 3.01 -5.38
CA GLY A 216 -23.34 3.86 -4.93
C GLY A 216 -22.86 5.14 -4.24
N SER A 217 -23.82 5.97 -3.85
CA SER A 217 -23.58 7.25 -3.16
C SER A 217 -23.89 7.19 -1.66
N GLY A 218 -24.15 5.99 -1.11
CA GLY A 218 -24.39 5.79 0.30
C GLY A 218 -23.13 5.94 1.15
N GLU A 219 -23.31 6.05 2.47
CA GLU A 219 -22.19 6.15 3.41
C GLU A 219 -21.25 4.94 3.29
N GLY A 220 -19.97 5.21 3.01
CA GLY A 220 -18.95 4.18 2.83
C GLY A 220 -18.93 3.49 1.47
N GLN A 221 -19.82 3.86 0.54
CA GLN A 221 -19.76 3.43 -0.86
C GLN A 221 -18.83 4.35 -1.68
N LEU A 222 -18.31 3.80 -2.77
CA LEU A 222 -17.48 4.54 -3.72
C LEU A 222 -18.28 4.75 -5.01
N ASP A 223 -18.11 5.94 -5.61
CA ASP A 223 -18.58 6.17 -6.97
C ASP A 223 -17.76 5.33 -7.98
N GLU A 224 -18.22 5.30 -9.23
CA GLU A 224 -17.60 4.53 -10.31
C GLU A 224 -16.11 4.85 -10.49
N ARG A 225 -15.75 6.14 -10.51
CA ARG A 225 -14.36 6.58 -10.66
C ARG A 225 -13.49 6.11 -9.50
N GLN A 226 -13.98 6.26 -8.27
CA GLN A 226 -13.27 5.82 -7.07
C GLN A 226 -13.15 4.29 -7.01
N LYS A 227 -14.13 3.56 -7.53
CA LYS A 227 -14.05 2.10 -7.70
C LYS A 227 -12.93 1.70 -8.65
N SER A 228 -12.87 2.28 -9.85
CA SER A 228 -11.79 1.99 -10.81
C SER A 228 -10.41 2.31 -10.20
N LEU A 229 -10.28 3.40 -9.43
CA LEU A 229 -9.05 3.71 -8.69
C LEU A 229 -8.71 2.66 -7.61
N ALA A 230 -9.69 2.20 -6.83
CA ALA A 230 -9.50 1.16 -5.82
C ALA A 230 -9.06 -0.17 -6.46
N GLN A 231 -9.71 -0.56 -7.54
CA GLN A 231 -9.41 -1.76 -8.32
C GLN A 231 -8.00 -1.69 -8.90
N ALA A 232 -7.63 -0.57 -9.55
CA ALA A 232 -6.28 -0.37 -10.10
C ALA A 232 -5.20 -0.47 -9.02
N ARG A 233 -5.45 0.07 -7.81
CA ARG A 233 -4.53 -0.04 -6.67
C ARG A 233 -4.37 -1.48 -6.18
N LEU A 234 -5.46 -2.23 -6.11
CA LEU A 234 -5.41 -3.64 -5.74
C LEU A 234 -4.63 -4.45 -6.80
N LEU A 235 -4.89 -4.23 -8.08
CA LEU A 235 -4.13 -4.88 -9.16
C LEU A 235 -2.63 -4.57 -9.07
N ARG A 236 -2.22 -3.35 -8.71
CA ARG A 236 -0.80 -2.98 -8.58
C ARG A 236 -0.05 -3.67 -7.44
N VAL A 237 -0.73 -4.12 -6.38
CA VAL A 237 -0.04 -4.77 -5.24
C VAL A 237 0.00 -6.29 -5.39
N LEU A 238 -1.00 -6.88 -6.05
CA LEU A 238 -1.18 -8.33 -6.12
C LEU A 238 -0.01 -9.11 -6.74
N PRO A 239 0.67 -8.67 -7.82
CA PRO A 239 1.82 -9.38 -8.39
C PRO A 239 2.91 -9.63 -7.34
N ARG A 240 3.27 -8.57 -6.59
CA ARG A 240 4.24 -8.64 -5.49
C ARG A 240 3.76 -9.58 -4.38
N LEU A 241 2.48 -9.51 -4.00
CA LEU A 241 1.93 -10.38 -2.95
C LEU A 241 1.89 -11.85 -3.37
N ALA A 242 1.66 -12.14 -4.65
CA ALA A 242 1.61 -13.50 -5.16
C ALA A 242 2.96 -14.21 -5.08
N VAL A 243 4.05 -13.48 -5.33
CA VAL A 243 5.42 -13.98 -5.15
C VAL A 243 5.76 -14.22 -3.68
N LEU A 244 5.25 -13.37 -2.78
CA LEU A 244 5.52 -13.47 -1.34
C LEU A 244 4.75 -14.61 -0.65
N ASP A 245 3.44 -14.67 -0.87
CA ASP A 245 2.58 -15.71 -0.30
C ASP A 245 1.35 -16.00 -1.18
N PHE A 246 1.60 -16.73 -2.26
CA PHE A 246 0.58 -17.17 -3.20
C PHE A 246 -0.63 -17.84 -2.53
N GLN A 247 -0.41 -18.65 -1.50
CA GLN A 247 -1.48 -19.42 -0.87
C GLN A 247 -2.46 -18.54 -0.11
N THR A 248 -1.97 -17.47 0.52
CA THR A 248 -2.83 -16.57 1.30
C THR A 248 -3.78 -15.76 0.42
N ILE A 249 -3.37 -15.38 -0.79
CA ILE A 249 -4.23 -14.62 -1.70
C ILE A 249 -5.12 -15.49 -2.60
N THR A 250 -4.84 -16.79 -2.72
CA THR A 250 -5.63 -17.73 -3.55
C THR A 250 -6.62 -18.58 -2.77
N ARG A 251 -6.47 -18.69 -1.45
CA ARG A 251 -7.43 -19.41 -0.60
C ARG A 251 -8.41 -18.44 0.03
N SER A 252 -9.63 -18.93 0.25
CA SER A 252 -10.59 -18.21 1.08
C SER A 252 -10.45 -18.60 2.55
N HIS A 253 -10.44 -17.59 3.42
CA HIS A 253 -10.70 -17.77 4.85
C HIS A 253 -12.17 -17.52 5.22
N PHE A 254 -12.91 -16.84 4.35
CA PHE A 254 -14.30 -16.43 4.56
C PHE A 254 -15.13 -16.58 3.28
N PRO A 255 -15.46 -17.82 2.85
CA PRO A 255 -16.20 -18.05 1.61
C PRO A 255 -17.57 -17.37 1.60
N ASP A 256 -18.16 -17.17 2.78
CA ASP A 256 -19.43 -16.48 2.95
C ASP A 256 -19.33 -14.97 2.69
N ILE A 257 -18.16 -14.35 2.93
CA ILE A 257 -17.91 -12.97 2.50
C ILE A 257 -17.86 -12.92 0.98
N GLU A 258 -17.06 -13.77 0.36
CA GLU A 258 -16.85 -13.79 -1.09
C GLU A 258 -18.16 -14.02 -1.85
N ALA A 259 -19.00 -14.94 -1.36
CA ALA A 259 -20.31 -15.23 -1.95
C ALA A 259 -21.24 -14.01 -1.98
N ARG A 260 -21.15 -13.06 -1.03
CA ARG A 260 -21.94 -11.82 -1.04
C ARG A 260 -21.60 -10.90 -2.20
N TYR A 261 -20.39 -11.02 -2.75
CA TYR A 261 -19.92 -10.26 -3.90
C TYR A 261 -20.05 -11.05 -5.22
N GLY A 262 -20.79 -12.17 -5.21
CA GLY A 262 -21.02 -12.99 -6.41
C GLY A 262 -19.82 -13.82 -6.85
N ILE A 263 -18.78 -13.91 -6.02
CA ILE A 263 -17.54 -14.60 -6.35
C ILE A 263 -17.77 -16.11 -6.37
N ARG A 264 -17.50 -16.73 -7.52
CA ARG A 264 -17.76 -18.16 -7.76
C ARG A 264 -16.65 -19.07 -7.27
N GLU A 265 -15.43 -18.54 -7.20
CA GLU A 265 -14.23 -19.28 -6.83
C GLU A 265 -13.45 -18.52 -5.79
N GLN A 266 -12.81 -19.27 -4.91
CA GLN A 266 -12.29 -18.72 -3.67
C GLN A 266 -11.04 -17.86 -3.87
N GLY A 267 -10.89 -16.86 -3.00
CA GLY A 267 -9.65 -16.09 -2.85
C GLY A 267 -9.65 -14.74 -3.56
N LEU A 268 -8.82 -13.85 -3.01
CA LEU A 268 -8.67 -12.47 -3.48
C LEU A 268 -8.09 -12.39 -4.90
N LEU A 269 -7.14 -13.26 -5.22
CA LEU A 269 -6.50 -13.28 -6.54
C LEU A 269 -7.52 -13.64 -7.63
N TYR A 270 -8.36 -14.68 -7.41
CA TYR A 270 -9.40 -15.03 -8.37
C TYR A 270 -10.36 -13.86 -8.60
N PHE A 271 -10.85 -13.25 -7.51
CA PHE A 271 -11.71 -12.08 -7.58
C PHE A 271 -11.09 -10.97 -8.44
N ALA A 272 -9.84 -10.57 -8.17
CA ALA A 272 -9.17 -9.51 -8.91
C ALA A 272 -8.99 -9.84 -10.40
N CYS A 273 -8.67 -11.10 -10.71
CA CYS A 273 -8.40 -11.56 -12.07
C CYS A 273 -9.65 -11.75 -12.94
N ALA A 274 -10.77 -12.16 -12.34
CA ALA A 274 -11.93 -12.66 -13.09
C ALA A 274 -13.24 -11.88 -12.85
N GLU A 275 -13.48 -11.38 -11.64
CA GLU A 275 -14.82 -10.91 -11.22
C GLU A 275 -14.81 -9.48 -10.67
N MET A 276 -13.65 -8.84 -10.52
CA MET A 276 -13.55 -7.51 -9.92
C MET A 276 -13.88 -6.37 -10.90
N VAL A 277 -13.44 -6.51 -12.15
CA VAL A 277 -13.51 -5.47 -13.18
C VAL A 277 -14.69 -5.74 -14.10
N ASP A 278 -15.52 -4.72 -14.34
CA ASP A 278 -16.51 -4.74 -15.41
C ASP A 278 -15.81 -4.43 -16.74
N LYS A 279 -15.52 -5.47 -17.52
CA LYS A 279 -14.72 -5.38 -18.75
C LYS A 279 -15.51 -4.80 -19.93
N GLU A 280 -16.85 -4.81 -19.85
CA GLU A 280 -17.72 -4.34 -20.92
C GLU A 280 -17.91 -2.83 -20.84
N GLU A 281 -18.14 -2.31 -19.62
CA GLU A 281 -18.41 -0.89 -19.39
C GLU A 281 -17.13 -0.08 -19.06
N ASP A 282 -16.13 -0.66 -18.39
CA ASP A 282 -14.87 0.03 -18.04
C ASP A 282 -13.67 -0.49 -18.86
N LEU A 283 -13.58 -0.06 -20.12
CA LEU A 283 -12.50 -0.44 -21.04
C LEU A 283 -11.11 -0.04 -20.53
N LEU A 284 -10.99 1.05 -19.77
CA LEU A 284 -9.69 1.48 -19.23
C LEU A 284 -9.22 0.52 -18.13
N MET A 285 -10.14 0.08 -17.28
CA MET A 285 -9.85 -0.96 -16.30
C MET A 285 -9.60 -2.32 -16.96
N HIS A 286 -10.23 -2.63 -18.09
CA HIS A 286 -9.90 -3.83 -18.86
C HIS A 286 -8.45 -3.81 -19.35
N ILE A 287 -7.97 -2.68 -19.89
CA ILE A 287 -6.55 -2.51 -20.26
C ILE A 287 -5.65 -2.66 -19.03
N THR A 288 -6.03 -2.06 -17.91
CA THR A 288 -5.29 -2.17 -16.64
C THR A 288 -5.21 -3.63 -16.15
N LEU A 289 -6.28 -4.41 -16.35
CA LEU A 289 -6.30 -5.84 -16.03
C LEU A 289 -5.34 -6.62 -16.93
N ILE A 290 -5.29 -6.31 -18.23
CA ILE A 290 -4.33 -6.93 -19.16
C ILE A 290 -2.90 -6.64 -18.69
N ASP A 291 -2.55 -5.39 -18.41
CA ASP A 291 -1.23 -5.00 -17.92
C ASP A 291 -0.87 -5.73 -16.61
N PHE A 292 -1.85 -5.88 -15.71
CA PHE A 292 -1.70 -6.66 -14.50
C PHE A 292 -1.34 -8.13 -14.79
N PHE A 293 -2.00 -8.80 -15.75
CA PHE A 293 -1.66 -10.19 -16.08
C PHE A 293 -0.24 -10.33 -16.61
N VAL A 294 0.23 -9.35 -17.39
CA VAL A 294 1.62 -9.32 -17.88
C VAL A 294 2.60 -9.25 -16.70
N GLU A 295 2.42 -8.26 -15.82
CA GLU A 295 3.29 -8.08 -14.65
C GLU A 295 3.21 -9.29 -13.70
N PHE A 296 2.01 -9.78 -13.43
CA PHE A 296 1.78 -10.93 -12.56
C PHE A 296 2.48 -12.19 -13.07
N LEU A 297 2.30 -12.54 -14.34
CA LEU A 297 2.92 -13.74 -14.91
C LEU A 297 4.44 -13.59 -15.04
N ASP A 298 4.93 -12.40 -15.40
CA ASP A 298 6.38 -12.13 -15.44
C ASP A 298 7.00 -12.32 -14.04
N MET A 299 6.40 -11.73 -13.00
CA MET A 299 6.85 -11.93 -11.63
C MET A 299 6.82 -13.40 -11.21
N MET A 300 5.73 -14.12 -11.50
CA MET A 300 5.62 -15.54 -11.16
C MET A 300 6.63 -16.40 -11.92
N SER A 301 6.94 -16.12 -13.19
CA SER A 301 7.94 -16.86 -13.97
C SER A 301 9.36 -16.77 -13.39
N ASN A 302 9.64 -15.73 -12.62
CA ASN A 302 10.92 -15.54 -11.94
C ASN A 302 10.99 -16.23 -10.57
N THR A 303 10.00 -17.07 -10.22
CA THR A 303 9.93 -17.79 -8.94
C THR A 303 9.91 -19.31 -9.13
N ALA A 304 10.23 -20.05 -8.07
CA ALA A 304 10.04 -21.50 -8.03
C ALA A 304 8.54 -21.83 -7.96
N ILE A 305 7.94 -22.14 -9.11
CA ILE A 305 6.51 -22.49 -9.21
C ILE A 305 6.30 -23.94 -8.75
N THR A 306 5.58 -24.10 -7.64
CA THR A 306 5.15 -25.43 -7.17
C THR A 306 4.07 -26.01 -8.08
N LYS A 307 3.88 -27.34 -8.05
CA LYS A 307 2.79 -28.00 -8.81
C LYS A 307 1.42 -27.39 -8.48
N THR A 308 1.12 -27.16 -7.21
CA THR A 308 -0.15 -26.57 -6.77
C THR A 308 -0.35 -25.15 -7.31
N THR A 309 0.73 -24.35 -7.36
CA THR A 309 0.69 -23.01 -7.97
C THR A 309 0.42 -23.11 -9.46
N MET A 310 1.11 -24.02 -10.17
CA MET A 310 0.90 -24.25 -11.60
C MET A 310 -0.52 -24.72 -11.91
N ASP A 311 -1.06 -25.67 -11.13
CA ASP A 311 -2.44 -26.16 -11.24
C ASP A 311 -3.44 -24.99 -11.14
N TYR A 312 -3.25 -24.10 -10.16
CA TYR A 312 -4.10 -22.93 -9.98
C TYR A 312 -3.99 -21.96 -11.15
N LEU A 313 -2.77 -21.62 -11.57
CA LEU A 313 -2.54 -20.70 -12.69
C LEU A 313 -3.18 -21.23 -13.98
N ALA A 314 -3.03 -22.52 -14.29
CA ALA A 314 -3.65 -23.13 -15.46
C ALA A 314 -5.19 -23.04 -15.42
N VAL A 315 -5.80 -23.33 -14.27
CA VAL A 315 -7.27 -23.21 -14.09
C VAL A 315 -7.72 -21.76 -14.24
N LEU A 316 -6.99 -20.81 -13.66
CA LEU A 316 -7.29 -19.38 -13.77
C LEU A 316 -7.19 -18.91 -15.23
N MET A 317 -6.09 -19.24 -15.91
CA MET A 317 -5.86 -18.87 -17.30
C MET A 317 -6.95 -19.40 -18.22
N LYS A 318 -7.36 -20.66 -18.05
CA LYS A 318 -8.46 -21.25 -18.82
C LYS A 318 -9.77 -20.48 -18.66
N LYS A 319 -10.10 -20.05 -17.45
CA LYS A 319 -11.33 -19.29 -17.17
C LYS A 319 -11.29 -17.89 -17.79
N VAL A 320 -10.15 -17.23 -17.69
CA VAL A 320 -9.95 -15.90 -18.25
C VAL A 320 -9.95 -15.99 -19.78
N ALA A 321 -9.23 -16.93 -20.38
CA ALA A 321 -9.21 -17.14 -21.83
C ALA A 321 -10.60 -17.47 -22.40
N GLY A 322 -11.39 -18.27 -21.67
CA GLY A 322 -12.75 -18.61 -22.07
C GLY A 322 -13.76 -17.45 -22.01
N SER A 323 -13.47 -16.40 -21.24
CA SER A 323 -14.35 -15.24 -21.06
C SER A 323 -13.82 -13.95 -21.72
N ASP A 324 -12.53 -13.88 -22.04
CA ASP A 324 -11.84 -12.66 -22.43
C ASP A 324 -10.82 -12.94 -23.55
N SER A 325 -11.32 -12.96 -24.79
CA SER A 325 -10.48 -13.25 -25.96
C SER A 325 -9.43 -12.16 -26.24
N THR A 326 -9.67 -10.93 -25.80
CA THR A 326 -8.76 -9.80 -26.00
C THR A 326 -7.53 -9.97 -25.11
N LEU A 327 -7.74 -10.24 -23.82
CA LEU A 327 -6.66 -10.52 -22.87
C LEU A 327 -5.82 -11.71 -23.32
N TYR A 328 -6.46 -12.81 -23.73
CA TYR A 328 -5.75 -14.00 -24.19
C TYR A 328 -4.85 -13.70 -25.40
N LYS A 329 -5.36 -13.00 -26.42
CA LYS A 329 -4.57 -12.60 -27.60
C LYS A 329 -3.40 -11.67 -27.23
N SER A 330 -3.58 -10.78 -26.26
CA SER A 330 -2.49 -9.93 -25.77
C SER A 330 -1.37 -10.75 -25.14
N LEU A 331 -1.71 -11.79 -24.37
CA LEU A 331 -0.71 -12.70 -23.78
C LEU A 331 -0.03 -13.59 -24.83
N GLU A 332 -0.78 -14.11 -25.81
CA GLU A 332 -0.20 -14.85 -26.95
C GLU A 332 0.78 -13.99 -27.75
N SER A 333 0.41 -12.73 -28.02
CA SER A 333 1.26 -11.75 -28.68
C SER A 333 2.57 -11.53 -27.92
N LEU A 334 2.53 -11.50 -26.59
CA LEU A 334 3.72 -11.35 -25.75
C LEU A 334 4.63 -12.58 -25.84
N ALA A 335 4.08 -13.79 -25.86
CA ALA A 335 4.89 -15.00 -26.01
C ALA A 335 5.67 -15.05 -27.34
N LEU A 336 5.20 -14.33 -28.37
CA LEU A 336 5.83 -14.23 -29.68
C LEU A 336 6.78 -13.03 -29.82
N SER A 337 6.77 -12.11 -28.87
CA SER A 337 7.59 -10.90 -28.91
C SER A 337 9.06 -11.22 -28.59
N PRO A 338 10.04 -10.69 -29.36
CA PRO A 338 11.46 -10.92 -29.09
C PRO A 338 11.95 -10.24 -27.81
N ASP A 339 11.20 -9.28 -27.28
CA ASP A 339 11.56 -8.51 -26.07
C ASP A 339 11.08 -9.17 -24.77
N THR A 340 10.32 -10.27 -24.86
CA THR A 340 9.77 -10.99 -23.71
C THR A 340 10.83 -11.87 -23.05
N SER A 341 10.84 -11.90 -21.71
CA SER A 341 11.80 -12.71 -20.95
C SER A 341 11.66 -14.21 -21.29
N PRO A 342 12.77 -14.96 -21.43
CA PRO A 342 12.70 -16.40 -21.68
C PRO A 342 11.91 -17.16 -20.60
N GLU A 343 12.04 -16.74 -19.35
CA GLU A 343 11.30 -17.26 -18.21
C GLU A 343 9.78 -17.11 -18.39
N LEU A 344 9.30 -15.94 -18.82
CA LEU A 344 7.88 -15.72 -19.08
C LEU A 344 7.38 -16.53 -20.28
N VAL A 345 8.16 -16.61 -21.37
CA VAL A 345 7.80 -17.44 -22.54
C VAL A 345 7.64 -18.91 -22.13
N ASP A 346 8.58 -19.45 -21.35
CA ASP A 346 8.51 -20.83 -20.84
C ASP A 346 7.27 -21.06 -19.96
N LEU A 347 6.93 -20.12 -19.08
CA LEU A 347 5.71 -20.20 -18.28
C LEU A 347 4.45 -20.18 -19.14
N LEU A 348 4.36 -19.28 -20.12
CA LEU A 348 3.20 -19.19 -21.02
C LEU A 348 3.04 -20.46 -21.87
N VAL A 349 4.14 -21.01 -22.39
CA VAL A 349 4.12 -22.30 -23.12
C VAL A 349 3.65 -23.41 -22.20
N LYS A 350 4.21 -23.51 -20.98
CA LYS A 350 3.80 -24.53 -20.01
C LYS A 350 2.33 -24.41 -19.64
N LEU A 351 1.80 -23.19 -19.47
CA LEU A 351 0.39 -22.98 -19.15
C LEU A 351 -0.51 -23.44 -20.30
N ASN A 352 -0.17 -23.10 -21.55
CA ASN A 352 -0.89 -23.57 -22.74
C ASN A 352 -0.76 -25.10 -22.97
N GLU A 353 0.37 -25.71 -22.60
CA GLU A 353 0.58 -27.16 -22.72
C GLU A 353 -0.04 -27.94 -21.56
N TYR A 354 -0.17 -27.33 -20.37
CA TYR A 354 -0.90 -27.88 -19.22
C TYR A 354 -2.37 -28.20 -19.53
N GLU A 355 -2.85 -27.69 -20.66
CA GLU A 355 -4.20 -27.81 -21.19
C GLU A 355 -4.43 -29.00 -22.13
N ARG A 356 -3.38 -29.75 -22.51
CA ARG A 356 -3.49 -31.01 -23.27
C ARG A 356 -3.37 -32.23 -22.37
#